data_AF-A0A946KPA4-F1
#
_entry.id   AF-A0A946KPA4-F1
#
_cell.length_a   1.000
_cell.length_b   1.000
_cell.length_c   1.000
_cell.angle_alpha   90.00
_cell.angle_beta   90.00
_cell.angle_gamma   90.00
#
_symmetry.space_group_name_H-M   'P 1'
#
loop_
_entity.id
_entity.type
_entity.pdbx_description
1 polymer ?
#
loop_
_entity_poly.entity_id
_entity_poly.type
_entity_poly.pdbx_seq_one_letter_code
_entity_poly.pdbx_strand_id
1 'polypeptide(L)' 'MAEANYNEDSIRSLDWKEHIRLRPGMYIGKMGNGSSPDDGVYILLKEVLDNSIDEYVMGN' A
#
# COMPACT_ATOMS: atom_id res chain seq x y z
N MET A 1 6.74 2.91 37.69
CA MET A 1 6.35 2.66 36.29
C MET A 1 6.17 4.02 35.66
N ALA A 2 6.88 4.33 34.56
CA ALA A 2 6.69 5.61 33.89
C ALA A 2 5.27 5.64 33.32
N GLU A 3 4.48 6.66 33.66
CA GLU A 3 3.16 6.87 33.05
C GLU A 3 3.36 6.99 31.54
N ALA A 4 2.64 6.16 30.78
CA ALA A 4 2.64 6.28 29.33
C ALA A 4 1.99 7.62 28.99
N ASN A 5 2.80 8.56 28.48
CA ASN A 5 2.34 9.84 27.96
C ASN A 5 1.55 9.61 26.66
N TYR A 6 0.33 9.10 26.80
CA TYR A 6 -0.64 8.97 25.73
C TYR A 6 -1.62 10.13 25.85
N ASN A 7 -1.36 11.19 25.08
CA ASN A 7 -2.15 12.42 25.03
C ASN A 7 -2.67 12.66 23.60
N GLU A 8 -3.37 13.78 23.38
CA GLU A 8 -3.91 14.12 22.06
C GLU A 8 -2.82 14.20 20.97
N ASP A 9 -1.61 14.66 21.32
CA ASP A 9 -0.47 14.72 20.39
C ASP A 9 0.01 13.34 19.92
N SER A 10 -0.38 12.27 20.63
CA SER A 10 -0.06 10.89 20.25
C SER A 10 -0.88 10.40 19.05
N ILE A 11 -1.98 11.07 18.72
CA ILE A 11 -2.81 10.77 17.55
C ILE A 11 -2.23 11.44 16.32
N ARG A 12 -1.84 10.63 15.34
CA ARG A 12 -1.25 11.12 14.09
C ARG A 12 -2.17 10.82 12.91
N SER A 13 -2.69 11.87 12.30
CA SER A 13 -3.29 11.82 10.96
C SER A 13 -2.17 11.93 9.93
N LEU A 14 -2.00 10.89 9.13
CA LEU A 14 -0.97 10.85 8.09
C LEU A 14 -1.54 11.39 6.79
N ASP A 15 -0.67 12.02 5.98
CA ASP A 15 -1.03 12.36 4.61
C ASP A 15 -1.36 11.08 3.82
N TRP A 16 -2.20 11.24 2.80
CA TRP A 16 -2.72 10.12 2.01
C TRP A 16 -1.59 9.29 1.36
N LYS A 17 -0.46 9.91 0.99
CA LYS A 17 0.66 9.16 0.41
C LYS A 17 1.53 8.52 1.47
N GLU A 18 1.61 9.14 2.63
CA GLU A 18 2.49 8.72 3.72
C GLU A 18 2.02 7.39 4.33
N HIS A 19 0.71 7.21 4.55
CA HIS A 19 0.20 5.98 5.14
C HIS A 19 0.33 4.76 4.20
N ILE A 20 0.18 4.94 2.88
CA ILE A 20 0.39 3.88 1.88
C ILE A 20 1.84 3.38 1.94
N ARG A 21 2.81 4.29 2.07
CA ARG A 21 4.24 3.93 2.15
C ARG A 21 4.64 3.33 3.49
N LEU A 22 4.01 3.75 4.59
CA LEU A 22 4.28 3.22 5.93
C LEU A 22 3.70 1.82 6.15
N ARG A 23 2.61 1.50 5.48
CA ARG A 23 1.91 0.21 5.58
C ARG A 23 1.59 -0.35 4.20
N PRO A 24 2.61 -0.59 3.36
CA PRO A 24 2.42 -1.02 1.99
C PRO A 24 1.72 -2.38 1.92
N GLY A 25 1.92 -3.24 2.91
CA GLY A 25 1.31 -4.58 2.88
C GLY A 25 -0.21 -4.60 2.99
N MET A 26 -0.83 -3.52 3.47
CA MET A 26 -2.29 -3.38 3.40
C MET A 26 -2.78 -3.18 1.95
N TYR A 27 -1.93 -2.64 1.08
CA TYR A 27 -2.26 -2.32 -0.32
C TYR A 27 -1.77 -3.36 -1.32
N ILE A 28 -0.55 -3.87 -1.12
CA ILE A 28 0.12 -4.77 -2.07
C ILE A 28 0.46 -6.15 -1.48
N GLY A 29 -0.03 -6.47 -0.28
CA GLY A 29 0.23 -7.75 0.36
C GLY A 29 1.68 -7.91 0.86
N LYS A 30 2.29 -9.06 0.60
CA LYS A 30 3.61 -9.37 1.15
C LYS A 30 4.70 -8.51 0.50
N MET A 31 5.53 -7.86 1.33
CA MET A 31 6.74 -7.20 0.86
C MET A 31 7.81 -8.23 0.51
N GLY A 32 8.51 -8.04 -0.60
CA GLY A 32 9.56 -8.96 -1.05
C GLY A 32 10.41 -8.38 -2.17
N ASN A 33 11.39 -9.18 -2.61
CA ASN A 33 12.34 -8.82 -3.67
C ASN A 33 11.95 -9.42 -5.03
N GLY A 34 10.78 -10.05 -5.14
CA GLY A 34 10.29 -10.69 -6.36
C GLY A 34 10.74 -12.13 -6.53
N SER A 35 11.48 -12.70 -5.57
CA SER A 35 11.85 -14.11 -5.59
C SER A 35 10.65 -15.05 -5.41
N SER A 36 9.55 -14.55 -4.85
CA SER A 36 8.36 -15.35 -4.56
C SER A 36 7.14 -14.81 -5.31
N PRO A 37 6.28 -15.65 -5.91
CA PRO A 37 5.13 -15.20 -6.69
C PRO A 37 4.09 -14.40 -5.90
N ASP A 38 4.06 -14.56 -4.57
CA ASP A 38 3.20 -13.84 -3.63
C ASP A 38 3.74 -12.45 -3.25
N ASP A 39 4.93 -12.08 -3.74
CA ASP A 39 5.51 -10.76 -3.46
C ASP A 39 4.72 -9.65 -4.18
N GLY A 40 4.47 -8.56 -3.45
CA GLY A 40 3.63 -7.44 -3.89
C GLY A 40 4.11 -6.72 -5.15
N VAL A 41 5.36 -6.93 -5.58
CA VAL A 41 5.84 -6.43 -6.88
C VAL A 41 5.03 -6.97 -8.05
N TYR A 42 4.57 -8.22 -7.97
CA TYR A 42 3.72 -8.82 -8.99
C TYR A 42 2.28 -8.31 -8.92
N ILE A 43 1.80 -7.91 -7.74
CA ILE A 43 0.50 -7.25 -7.60
C ILE A 43 0.55 -5.89 -8.28
N LEU A 44 1.58 -5.06 -7.99
CA LEU A 44 1.75 -3.76 -8.64
C LEU A 44 1.79 -3.86 -10.17
N LEU A 45 2.50 -4.86 -10.72
CA LEU A 45 2.53 -5.11 -12.16
C LEU A 45 1.13 -5.47 -12.70
N LYS A 46 0.38 -6.32 -12.01
CA LYS A 46 -0.98 -6.69 -12.40
C LYS A 46 -1.91 -5.48 -12.39
N GLU A 47 -1.89 -4.66 -11.35
CA GLU A 47 -2.74 -3.46 -11.28
C GLU A 47 -2.49 -2.50 -12.45
N VAL A 48 -1.24 -2.37 -12.94
CA VAL A 48 -0.95 -1.55 -14.14
C VAL A 48 -1.53 -2.18 -15.40
N LEU A 49 -1.43 -3.50 -15.55
CA LEU A 49 -2.02 -4.23 -16.68
C LEU A 49 -3.56 -4.16 -16.64
N ASP A 50 -4.15 -4.36 -15.47
CA ASP A 50 -5.59 -4.32 -15.24
C ASP A 50 -6.13 -2.93 -15.57
N ASN A 51 -5.50 -1.86 -15.09
CA ASN A 51 -5.85 -0.48 -15.47
C ASN A 51 -5.75 -0.25 -17.00
N SER A 52 -4.74 -0.83 -17.66
CA SER A 52 -4.57 -0.70 -19.12
C SER A 52 -5.68 -1.45 -19.88
N ILE A 53 -6.11 -2.61 -19.39
CA ILE A 53 -7.22 -3.38 -19.96
C ILE A 53 -8.54 -2.66 -19.70
N ASP A 54 -8.75 -2.13 -18.49
CA ASP A 54 -9.94 -1.36 -18.14
C ASP A 54 -10.08 -0.15 -19.06
N GLU A 55 -9.01 0.60 -19.33
CA GLU A 55 -9.04 1.71 -20.29
C GLU A 55 -9.39 1.24 -21.72
N TYR A 56 -8.80 0.12 -22.19
CA TYR A 56 -9.12 -0.44 -23.50
C TYR A 56 -10.59 -0.89 -23.59
N VAL A 57 -11.12 -1.52 -22.56
CA VAL A 57 -12.51 -2.00 -22.50
C VAL A 57 -13.50 -0.84 -22.39
N MET A 58 -13.14 0.24 -21.69
CA MET A 58 -13.97 1.44 -21.56
C MET A 58 -14.16 2.18 -22.90
N GLY A 59 -13.36 1.88 -23.93
CA GLY A 59 -13.66 2.23 -25.32
C GLY A 59 -13.45 3.69 -25.69
N ASN A 60 -12.48 4.37 -25.07
CA ASN A 60 -11.97 5.65 -25.59
C ASN A 60 -11.20 5.47 -26.90
#